data_AF-A0A8S9TV26-F1
#
_entry.id   AF-A0A8S9TV26-F1
#
_cell.length_a   1.000
_cell.length_b   1.000
_cell.length_c   1.000
_cell.angle_alpha   90.00
_cell.angle_beta   90.00
_cell.angle_gamma   90.00
#
_symmetry.space_group_name_H-M   'P 1'
#
loop_
_entity.id
_entity.type
_entity.pdbx_description
1 polymer ?
#
loop_
_entity_poly.entity_id
_entity_poly.type
_entity_poly.pdbx_seq_one_letter_code
_entity_poly.pdbx_strand_id
1 'polypeptide(L)'
;MAGRAINGSFCGVTMVQHDAEGEVLFLHRNQHKLTGERDERMEKAALENTVVSPEEAFGAPQPDGYPDPMIWTHLLSFRKDASRYLYSIDAYRAPPQFPDWQPCYGRRHVEKQEIFELHEFASFNFAGIETDIRRFAREAAHLQQAPIQE
;
A
#
# COMPACT_ATOMS: atom_id res chain seq x y z
N MET A 1 0.34 -4.47 -9.45
CA MET A 1 0.22 -4.60 -7.97
C MET A 1 0.11 -3.21 -7.36
N ALA A 2 -0.48 -3.04 -6.19
CA ALA A 2 -0.62 -1.72 -5.57
C ALA A 2 0.15 -1.63 -4.25
N GLY A 3 0.63 -0.43 -3.94
CA GLY A 3 1.48 -0.22 -2.78
C GLY A 3 1.91 1.23 -2.62
N ARG A 4 2.84 1.41 -1.68
CA ARG A 4 3.42 2.73 -1.38
C ARG A 4 4.76 2.88 -2.07
N ALA A 5 5.02 4.05 -2.66
CA ALA A 5 6.35 4.42 -3.13
C ALA A 5 6.88 5.58 -2.29
N ILE A 6 8.08 5.44 -1.74
CA ILE A 6 8.76 6.44 -0.90
C ILE A 6 10.20 6.51 -1.38
N ASN A 7 10.69 7.69 -1.78
CA ASN A 7 12.09 7.94 -2.17
C ASN A 7 12.66 6.87 -3.12
N GLY A 8 11.92 6.51 -4.17
CA GLY A 8 12.34 5.51 -5.17
C GLY A 8 12.21 4.03 -4.76
N SER A 9 11.86 3.77 -3.50
CA SER A 9 11.53 2.43 -2.99
C SER A 9 10.03 2.20 -3.08
N PHE A 10 9.62 1.18 -3.84
CA PHE A 10 8.24 0.69 -3.84
C PHE A 10 8.07 -0.42 -2.79
N CYS A 11 6.89 -0.51 -2.19
CA CYS A 11 6.48 -1.64 -1.35
C CYS A 11 5.06 -2.06 -1.71
N GLY A 12 4.95 -3.13 -2.49
CA GLY A 12 3.67 -3.73 -2.85
C GLY A 12 3.16 -4.59 -1.71
N VAL A 13 1.96 -4.31 -1.23
CA VAL A 13 1.27 -5.10 -0.20
C VAL A 13 -0.16 -5.46 -0.61
N THR A 14 -0.53 -5.11 -1.85
CA THR A 14 -1.84 -5.35 -2.44
C THR A 14 -1.68 -6.04 -3.80
N MET A 15 -2.32 -7.20 -3.96
CA MET A 15 -2.46 -7.86 -5.26
C MET A 15 -3.44 -7.05 -6.12
N VAL A 16 -3.12 -6.87 -7.41
CA VAL A 16 -4.01 -6.25 -8.37
C VAL A 16 -4.24 -7.22 -9.51
N GLN A 17 -5.50 -7.47 -9.85
CA GLN A 17 -5.91 -8.27 -10.99
C GLN A 17 -6.48 -7.35 -12.07
N HIS A 18 -6.23 -7.69 -13.32
CA HIS A 18 -6.68 -6.93 -14.48
C HIS A 18 -7.60 -7.78 -15.36
N ASP A 19 -8.45 -7.13 -16.14
CA ASP A 19 -9.24 -7.78 -17.19
C ASP A 19 -8.38 -8.09 -18.45
N ALA A 20 -9.05 -8.49 -19.54
CA ALA A 20 -8.38 -8.84 -20.80
C ALA A 20 -7.82 -7.62 -21.54
N GLU A 21 -8.38 -6.44 -21.28
CA GLU A 21 -7.97 -5.15 -21.85
C GLU A 21 -6.79 -4.54 -21.07
N GLY A 22 -6.57 -5.02 -19.84
CA GLY A 22 -5.50 -4.60 -18.95
C GLY A 22 -5.93 -3.55 -17.93
N GLU A 23 -7.24 -3.30 -17.79
CA GLU A 23 -7.80 -2.40 -16.79
C GLU A 23 -7.89 -3.09 -15.43
N VAL A 24 -7.81 -2.31 -14.36
CA VAL A 24 -7.86 -2.84 -12.99
C VAL A 24 -9.26 -3.36 -12.68
N LEU A 25 -9.34 -4.66 -12.37
CA LEU A 25 -10.59 -5.33 -12.04
C LEU A 25 -10.75 -5.54 -10.52
N PHE A 26 -9.66 -5.83 -9.81
CA PHE A 26 -9.72 -6.18 -8.40
C PHE A 26 -8.44 -5.80 -7.64
N LEU A 27 -8.60 -5.32 -6.40
CA LEU A 27 -7.53 -5.06 -5.46
C LEU A 27 -7.73 -5.89 -4.18
N HIS A 28 -6.71 -6.62 -3.77
CA HIS A 28 -6.73 -7.39 -2.52
C HIS A 28 -5.59 -6.94 -1.61
N ARG A 29 -5.90 -6.36 -0.44
CA ARG A 29 -4.88 -6.07 0.57
C ARG A 29 -4.44 -7.37 1.23
N ASN A 30 -3.19 -7.79 1.00
CA ASN A 30 -2.68 -9.09 1.44
C ASN A 30 -2.10 -9.01 2.85
N GLN A 31 -1.11 -8.13 3.04
CA GLN A 31 -0.37 -8.02 4.31
C GLN A 31 -0.98 -7.01 5.27
N HIS A 32 -1.53 -5.92 4.75
CA HIS A 32 -2.08 -4.81 5.54
C HIS A 32 -3.59 -4.79 5.44
N LYS A 33 -4.24 -5.68 6.19
CA LYS A 33 -5.70 -5.75 6.24
C LYS A 33 -6.27 -4.50 6.88
N LEU A 34 -7.48 -4.12 6.47
CA LEU A 34 -8.23 -3.06 7.14
C LEU A 34 -8.82 -3.61 8.43
N THR A 35 -8.50 -2.98 9.56
CA THR A 35 -9.01 -3.38 10.88
C THR A 35 -9.94 -2.34 11.48
N GLY A 36 -9.87 -1.08 11.02
CA GLY A 36 -10.52 0.04 11.68
C GLY A 36 -9.81 0.46 12.97
N GLU A 37 -8.60 -0.03 13.22
CA GLU A 37 -7.81 0.19 14.44
C GLU A 37 -6.35 0.50 14.10
N ARG A 38 -5.62 1.14 15.02
CA ARG A 38 -4.22 1.52 14.80
C ARG A 38 -3.31 0.30 14.91
N ASP A 39 -2.36 0.18 13.99
CA ASP A 39 -1.26 -0.78 14.12
C ASP A 39 -0.11 -0.14 14.91
N GLU A 40 -0.06 -0.39 16.22
CA GLU A 40 0.94 0.19 17.13
C GLU A 40 2.38 -0.15 16.72
N ARG A 41 2.60 -1.34 16.15
CA ARG A 41 3.94 -1.78 15.73
C ARG A 41 4.41 -0.97 14.53
N MET A 42 3.51 -0.73 13.58
CA MET A 42 3.75 0.11 12.41
C MET A 42 3.95 1.58 12.80
N GLU A 43 3.08 2.11 13.66
CA GLU A 43 3.15 3.50 14.14
C GLU A 43 4.47 3.74 14.89
N LYS A 44 4.87 2.83 15.79
CA LYS A 44 6.15 2.91 16.48
C LYS A 44 7.33 2.89 15.50
N ALA A 45 7.32 1.99 14.51
CA ALA A 45 8.37 1.91 13.50
C ALA A 45 8.47 3.19 12.65
N ALA A 46 7.34 3.85 12.38
CA ALA A 46 7.30 5.13 11.67
C ALA A 46 7.90 6.27 12.52
N LEU A 47 7.57 6.32 13.82
CA LEU A 47 8.07 7.35 14.75
C LEU A 47 9.57 7.21 15.06
N GLU A 48 10.10 5.98 15.06
CA GLU A 48 11.53 5.73 15.26
C GLU A 48 12.38 5.96 14.00
N ASN A 49 11.74 6.18 12.83
CA ASN A 49 12.44 6.39 11.56
C ASN A 49 13.05 7.80 11.50
N THR A 50 14.37 7.86 11.31
CA THR A 50 15.11 9.13 11.19
C THR A 50 15.38 9.54 9.75
N VAL A 51 15.05 8.69 8.77
CA VAL A 51 15.37 8.90 7.35
C VAL A 51 14.14 9.33 6.53
N VAL A 52 12.96 8.80 6.86
CA VAL A 52 11.69 9.22 6.27
C VAL A 52 10.98 10.12 7.27
N SER A 53 10.42 11.24 6.81
CA SER A 53 9.65 12.11 7.69
C SER A 53 8.44 11.36 8.25
N PRO A 54 7.96 11.67 9.47
CA PRO A 54 6.80 11.01 10.04
C PRO A 54 5.58 11.05 9.11
N GLU A 55 5.30 12.15 8.43
CA GLU A 55 4.15 12.29 7.52
C GLU A 55 4.23 11.33 6.32
N GLU A 56 5.43 11.07 5.82
CA GLU A 56 5.66 10.19 4.67
C GLU A 56 5.89 8.74 5.07
N ALA A 57 6.24 8.48 6.33
CA ALA A 57 6.59 7.17 6.82
C ALA A 57 5.41 6.19 6.75
N PHE A 58 5.71 4.97 6.35
CA PHE A 58 4.71 3.92 6.23
C PHE A 58 4.22 3.49 7.64
N GLY A 59 2.91 3.59 7.88
CA GLY A 59 2.32 3.32 9.19
C GLY A 59 2.22 4.53 10.12
N ALA A 60 2.67 5.71 9.69
CA ALA A 60 2.51 6.92 10.48
C ALA A 60 1.05 7.33 10.66
N PRO A 61 0.72 8.09 11.72
CA PRO A 61 -0.60 8.67 11.89
C PRO A 61 -0.99 9.49 10.67
N GLN A 62 -2.12 9.14 10.05
CA GLN A 62 -2.58 9.82 8.85
C GLN A 62 -3.26 11.15 9.24
N PRO A 63 -3.05 12.23 8.47
CA PRO A 63 -3.64 13.55 8.78
C PRO A 63 -5.17 13.55 8.67
N ASP A 64 -5.75 12.59 7.94
CA ASP A 64 -7.19 12.38 7.81
C ASP A 64 -7.84 11.73 9.05
N GLY A 65 -7.04 11.33 10.04
CA GLY A 65 -7.50 10.75 11.31
C GLY A 65 -8.05 9.32 11.18
N TYR A 66 -7.92 8.66 10.04
CA TYR A 66 -8.28 7.26 9.91
C TYR A 66 -7.18 6.35 10.51
N PRO A 67 -7.55 5.29 11.24
CA PRO A 67 -6.60 4.45 11.96
C PRO A 67 -5.76 3.55 11.06
N ASP A 68 -6.36 2.95 10.04
CA ASP A 68 -5.63 2.21 9.01
C ASP A 68 -4.84 3.18 8.11
N PRO A 69 -3.61 2.84 7.67
CA PRO A 69 -2.83 3.70 6.78
C PRO A 69 -3.40 3.77 5.36
N MET A 70 -3.10 4.88 4.67
CA MET A 70 -3.22 5.00 3.22
C MET A 70 -2.02 4.31 2.56
N ILE A 71 -2.29 3.29 1.74
CA ILE A 71 -1.27 2.40 1.16
C ILE A 71 -1.14 2.62 -0.34
N TRP A 72 -2.26 2.79 -1.04
CA TRP A 72 -2.31 2.86 -2.50
C TRP A 72 -1.94 4.26 -2.98
N THR A 73 -0.64 4.52 -3.02
CA THR A 73 -0.08 5.71 -3.69
C THR A 73 0.28 5.42 -5.13
N HIS A 74 0.66 4.17 -5.43
CA HIS A 74 1.12 3.77 -6.75
C HIS A 74 0.65 2.36 -7.13
N LEU A 75 0.51 2.15 -8.44
CA LEU A 75 0.33 0.86 -9.07
C LEU A 75 1.61 0.50 -9.84
N LEU A 76 2.20 -0.64 -9.51
CA LEU A 76 3.30 -1.25 -10.24
C LEU A 76 2.75 -2.11 -11.39
N SER A 77 3.05 -1.71 -12.61
CA SER A 77 2.68 -2.43 -13.84
C SER A 77 3.90 -3.02 -14.51
N PHE A 78 3.73 -4.19 -15.11
CA PHE A 78 4.74 -4.77 -15.99
C PHE A 78 4.52 -4.22 -17.40
N ARG A 79 5.59 -3.75 -18.03
CA ARG A 79 5.49 -3.12 -19.34
C ARG A 79 5.07 -4.13 -20.41
N LYS A 80 4.17 -3.72 -21.31
CA LYS A 80 3.62 -4.58 -22.37
C LYS A 80 4.67 -5.01 -23.40
N ASP A 81 5.70 -4.20 -23.60
CA ASP A 81 6.82 -4.44 -24.53
C ASP A 81 7.97 -5.24 -23.89
N ALA A 82 7.98 -5.44 -22.57
CA ALA A 82 8.99 -6.22 -21.89
C ALA A 82 8.80 -7.73 -22.09
N SER A 83 9.91 -8.46 -22.20
CA SER A 83 9.88 -9.92 -22.29
C SER A 83 9.30 -10.53 -21.02
N ARG A 84 8.23 -11.32 -21.14
CA ARG A 84 7.59 -12.02 -20.01
C ARG A 84 8.53 -12.94 -19.24
N TYR A 85 9.64 -13.38 -19.84
CA TYR A 85 10.68 -14.14 -19.14
C TYR A 85 11.34 -13.34 -18.00
N LEU A 86 11.31 -12.01 -18.08
CA LEU A 86 11.85 -11.11 -17.07
C LEU A 86 10.82 -10.76 -15.98
N TYR A 87 9.58 -11.25 -16.10
CA TYR A 87 8.55 -11.04 -15.10
C TYR A 87 8.87 -11.83 -13.84
N SER A 88 9.42 -11.15 -12.84
CA SER A 88 9.56 -11.66 -11.47
C SER A 88 9.08 -10.61 -10.49
N ILE A 89 8.30 -11.08 -9.52
CA ILE A 89 7.87 -10.34 -8.35
C ILE A 89 8.63 -10.91 -7.17
N ASP A 90 9.50 -10.10 -6.59
CA ASP A 90 10.37 -10.53 -5.51
C ASP A 90 9.71 -10.19 -4.16
N ALA A 91 9.96 -11.02 -3.14
CA ALA A 91 9.75 -10.64 -1.75
C ALA A 91 11.08 -10.10 -1.20
N TYR A 92 11.10 -8.85 -0.74
CA TYR A 92 12.31 -8.19 -0.27
C TYR A 92 12.02 -7.29 0.93
N ARG A 93 13.09 -6.82 1.59
CA ARG A 93 13.01 -5.77 2.62
C ARG A 93 13.56 -4.48 2.05
N ALA A 94 12.95 -3.36 2.41
CA ALA A 94 13.32 -2.05 1.88
C ALA A 94 13.60 -1.01 2.99
N PRO A 95 14.45 -1.31 3.99
CA PRO A 95 14.91 -0.28 4.91
C PRO A 95 15.77 0.74 4.16
N PRO A 96 15.75 2.03 4.58
CA PRO A 96 14.97 2.57 5.70
C PRO A 96 13.56 3.05 5.31
N GLN A 97 13.15 2.95 4.04
CA GLN A 97 11.85 3.48 3.60
C GLN A 97 10.66 2.70 4.18
N PHE A 98 10.85 1.41 4.44
CA PHE A 98 9.86 0.53 5.05
C PHE A 98 10.48 -0.21 6.24
N PRO A 99 9.68 -0.57 7.27
CA PRO A 99 10.18 -1.31 8.43
C PRO A 99 10.87 -2.62 8.03
N ASP A 100 12.05 -2.92 8.60
CA ASP A 100 12.85 -4.09 8.20
C ASP A 100 12.14 -5.43 8.41
N TRP A 101 11.22 -5.49 9.38
CA TRP A 101 10.46 -6.70 9.66
C TRP A 101 9.35 -6.98 8.65
N GLN A 102 8.94 -5.98 7.87
CA GLN A 102 7.85 -6.10 6.91
C GLN A 102 8.41 -6.53 5.53
N PRO A 103 7.90 -7.63 4.95
CA PRO A 103 8.22 -7.95 3.57
C PRO A 103 7.49 -7.02 2.62
N CYS A 104 8.19 -6.49 1.63
CA CYS A 104 7.62 -5.82 0.47
C CYS A 104 7.61 -6.78 -0.72
N TYR A 105 6.56 -6.72 -1.53
CA TYR A 105 6.52 -7.43 -2.80
C TYR A 105 6.74 -6.48 -3.97
N GLY A 106 7.35 -7.00 -5.04
CA GLY A 106 7.54 -6.26 -6.29
C GLY A 106 9.01 -6.18 -6.66
N ARG A 107 9.51 -4.95 -6.84
CA ARG A 107 10.91 -4.68 -7.15
C ARG A 107 11.38 -3.42 -6.43
N ARG A 108 12.61 -3.45 -5.92
CA ARG A 108 13.28 -2.28 -5.35
C ARG A 108 13.88 -1.42 -6.47
N HIS A 109 13.81 -0.08 -6.37
CA HIS A 109 14.32 0.85 -7.39
C HIS A 109 13.67 0.65 -8.77
N VAL A 110 12.34 0.73 -8.81
CA VAL A 110 11.55 0.52 -10.04
C VAL A 110 11.96 1.50 -11.14
N GLU A 111 12.21 2.75 -10.77
CA GLU A 111 12.68 3.81 -11.68
C GLU A 111 14.01 3.52 -12.39
N LYS A 112 14.81 2.58 -11.89
CA LYS A 112 16.08 2.16 -12.52
C LYS A 112 15.91 0.92 -13.40
N GLN A 113 14.69 0.40 -13.53
CA GLN A 113 14.38 -0.82 -14.27
C GLN A 113 13.63 -0.48 -15.55
N GLU A 114 13.90 -1.25 -16.60
CA GLU A 114 13.26 -1.04 -17.89
C GLU A 114 11.98 -1.86 -18.09
N ILE A 115 11.63 -2.73 -17.13
CA ILE A 115 10.57 -3.74 -17.28
C ILE A 115 9.30 -3.47 -16.46
N PHE A 116 9.41 -2.62 -15.43
CA PHE A 116 8.28 -2.22 -14.59
C PHE A 116 8.13 -0.70 -14.61
N GLU A 117 6.90 -0.25 -14.43
CA GLU A 117 6.55 1.16 -14.36
C GLU A 117 5.63 1.40 -13.15
N LEU A 118 5.75 2.60 -12.57
CA LEU A 118 4.88 3.06 -11.50
C LEU A 118 3.89 4.07 -12.07
N HIS A 119 2.62 3.82 -11.81
CA HIS A 119 1.53 4.74 -12.10
C HIS A 119 1.03 5.33 -10.79
N GLU A 120 0.87 6.65 -10.71
CA GLU A 120 0.26 7.27 -9.54
C GLU A 120 -1.18 6.79 -9.39
N PHE A 121 -1.52 6.29 -8.20
CA PHE A 121 -2.86 5.76 -7.94
C PHE A 121 -3.94 6.86 -8.04
N ALA A 122 -3.56 8.12 -7.80
CA ALA A 122 -4.41 9.29 -7.95
C ALA A 122 -4.89 9.55 -9.40
N SER A 123 -4.21 8.98 -10.40
CA SER A 123 -4.55 9.14 -11.82
C SER A 123 -5.74 8.28 -12.27
N PHE A 124 -6.15 7.30 -11.48
CA PHE A 124 -7.25 6.39 -11.80
C PHE A 124 -8.61 6.97 -11.38
N ASN A 125 -9.66 6.67 -12.15
CA ASN A 125 -11.03 7.11 -11.85
C ASN A 125 -11.60 6.55 -10.53
N PHE A 126 -10.98 5.50 -9.97
CA PHE A 126 -11.32 4.90 -8.69
C PHE A 126 -10.35 5.29 -7.56
N ALA A 127 -9.52 6.33 -7.72
CA ALA A 127 -8.51 6.73 -6.73
C ALA A 127 -9.05 6.91 -5.29
N GLY A 128 -10.34 7.27 -5.15
CA GLY A 128 -11.00 7.44 -3.84
C GLY A 128 -11.32 6.14 -3.09
N ILE A 129 -11.25 4.97 -3.74
CA ILE A 129 -11.75 3.71 -3.19
C ILE A 129 -11.06 3.30 -1.89
N GLU A 130 -9.78 3.61 -1.71
CA GLU A 130 -9.06 3.32 -0.47
C GLU A 130 -9.61 4.12 0.73
N THR A 131 -9.99 5.37 0.49
CA THR A 131 -10.58 6.24 1.51
C THR A 131 -11.93 5.70 1.95
N ASP A 132 -12.77 5.28 0.99
CA ASP A 132 -14.08 4.73 1.28
C ASP A 132 -14.00 3.44 2.10
N ILE A 133 -13.12 2.50 1.74
CA ILE A 133 -12.98 1.25 2.48
C ILE A 133 -12.34 1.44 3.87
N ARG A 134 -11.41 2.41 4.04
CA ARG A 134 -10.87 2.80 5.36
C ARG A 134 -11.96 3.39 6.25
N ARG A 135 -12.85 4.22 5.68
CA ARG A 135 -14.02 4.74 6.38
C ARG A 135 -14.91 3.61 6.89
N PHE A 136 -15.27 2.68 6.01
CA PHE A 136 -16.14 1.56 6.38
C PHE A 136 -15.50 0.66 7.45
N ALA A 137 -14.18 0.42 7.38
CA ALA A 137 -13.48 -0.35 8.40
C ALA A 137 -13.53 0.33 9.78
N ARG A 138 -13.24 1.63 9.86
CA ARG A 138 -13.36 2.41 11.10
C ARG A 138 -14.77 2.38 11.67
N GLU A 139 -15.78 2.62 10.83
CA GLU A 139 -17.19 2.59 11.24
C GLU A 139 -17.59 1.22 11.79
N ALA A 140 -17.18 0.14 11.11
CA ALA A 140 -17.43 -1.22 11.57
C ALA A 140 -16.76 -1.52 12.93
N ALA A 141 -15.51 -1.10 13.13
CA ALA A 141 -14.81 -1.25 14.41
C ALA A 141 -15.53 -0.51 15.55
N HIS A 142 -15.97 0.73 15.31
CA HIS A 142 -16.76 1.48 16.29
C HIS A 142 -18.09 0.79 16.64
N LEU A 143 -18.79 0.22 15.64
CA LEU A 143 -20.04 -0.50 15.88
C LEU A 143 -19.84 -1.79 16.69
N GLN A 144 -18.73 -2.50 16.50
CA GLN A 144 -18.41 -3.68 17.30
C GLN A 144 -18.09 -3.36 18.77
N GLN A 145 -17.54 -2.17 19.02
CA GLN A 145 -17.21 -1.69 20.37
C GLN A 145 -18.41 -1.03 21.08
N ALA A 146 -19.48 -0.70 20.35
CA ALA A 146 -20.66 -0.11 20.93
C ALA A 146 -21.40 -1.12 21.84
N PRO A 147 -21.80 -0.73 23.06
CA PRO A 147 -22.59 -1.59 23.91
C PRO A 147 -23.93 -1.92 23.22
N ILE A 148 -24.34 -3.18 23.29
CA ILE A 148 -25.65 -3.63 22.80
C ILE A 148 -26.72 -2.85 23.58
N GLN A 149 -27.53 -2.07 22.87
CA GLN A 149 -28.72 -1.47 23.46
C GLN A 149 -29.80 -2.57 23.51
N GLU A 150 -30.02 -3.14 24.69
CA GLU A 150 -31.20 -3.96 25.02
C GLU A 150 -32.41 -3.09 25.37
#